data_AF-A0AAN7P4E7-F1
#
_entry.id   AF-A0AAN7P4E7-F1
#
_cell.length_a   1.000
_cell.length_b   1.000
_cell.length_c   1.000
_cell.angle_alpha   90.00
_cell.angle_beta   90.00
_cell.angle_gamma   90.00
#
_symmetry.space_group_name_H-M   'P 1'
#
loop_
_entity.id
_entity.type
_entity.pdbx_description
1 polymer ?
#
loop_
_entity_poly.entity_id
_entity_poly.type
_entity_poly.pdbx_seq_one_letter_code
_entity_poly.pdbx_strand_id
1 'polypeptide(L)'
;MTIYDIPGIVAIPLSLSATPNNISGGFRVSGISPFNGDIFTESEFIALYVTDRPDPITNKSGNIDIDAKKLKPLPKTSPRNTNTNNRRKRRSAILTDTPVKGELERQKHPKKSKRRKQMLLRKMFLMKKMRMLLNKVSRKKEE
;
A
#
# COMPACT_ATOMS: atom_id res chain seq x y z
N MET A 1 5.66 13.76 0.48
CA MET A 1 6.58 12.63 0.51
C MET A 1 6.73 12.04 -0.88
N THR A 2 7.83 12.41 -1.52
CA THR A 2 8.33 11.81 -2.75
C THR A 2 9.57 10.98 -2.43
N ILE A 3 9.90 10.07 -3.34
CA ILE A 3 11.19 9.34 -3.41
C ILE A 3 12.45 10.19 -3.16
N TYR A 4 12.43 11.49 -3.48
CA TYR A 4 13.59 12.39 -3.30
C TYR A 4 13.70 12.93 -1.88
N ASP A 5 12.64 12.77 -1.08
CA ASP A 5 12.60 13.21 0.32
C ASP A 5 13.25 12.13 1.22
N ILE A 6 13.35 10.88 0.75
CA ILE A 6 13.85 9.72 1.52
C ILE A 6 15.30 9.94 2.00
N PRO A 7 16.27 10.36 1.16
CA PRO A 7 17.64 10.54 1.62
C PRO A 7 17.76 11.59 2.74
N GLY A 8 16.99 12.68 2.67
CA GLY A 8 16.98 13.72 3.71
C GLY A 8 16.38 13.24 5.03
N ILE A 9 15.34 12.39 4.96
CA ILE A 9 14.70 11.81 6.15
C ILE A 9 15.61 10.77 6.80
N VAL A 10 16.33 9.98 6.00
CA VAL A 10 17.16 8.86 6.50
C VAL A 10 18.53 9.33 6.96
N ALA A 11 19.06 10.44 6.45
CA ALA A 11 20.43 10.91 6.74
C ALA A 11 20.76 11.00 8.24
N ILE A 12 19.87 11.63 9.01
CA ILE A 12 20.05 11.82 10.46
C ILE A 12 19.86 10.50 11.23
N PRO A 13 18.71 9.79 11.13
CA PRO A 13 18.49 8.58 11.92
C PRO A 13 19.46 7.45 11.54
N LEU A 14 19.89 7.34 10.28
CA LEU A 14 20.89 6.34 9.87
C LEU A 14 22.22 6.58 10.57
N SER A 15 22.71 7.82 10.59
CA SER A 15 23.99 8.15 11.23
C SER A 15 23.95 7.93 12.74
N LEU A 16 22.80 8.16 13.38
CA LEU A 16 22.59 7.91 14.81
C LEU A 16 22.43 6.42 15.15
N SER A 17 21.67 5.68 14.35
CA SER A 17 21.41 4.25 14.60
C SER A 17 22.57 3.36 14.21
N ALA A 18 23.30 3.67 13.14
CA ALA A 18 24.45 2.90 12.66
C ALA A 18 25.75 3.17 13.45
N THR A 19 25.64 3.46 14.75
CA THR A 19 26.80 3.56 15.64
C THR A 19 27.15 2.19 16.20
N PRO A 20 28.44 1.89 16.45
CA PRO A 20 28.85 0.60 17.01
C PRO A 20 28.13 0.25 18.32
N ASN A 21 27.84 1.24 19.16
CA ASN A 21 27.16 1.05 20.44
C ASN A 21 25.69 0.63 20.28
N ASN A 22 24.98 1.23 19.32
CA ASN A 22 23.58 0.88 19.07
C ASN A 22 23.45 -0.48 18.39
N ILE A 23 24.36 -0.76 17.44
CA ILE A 23 24.43 -2.06 16.77
C ILE A 23 24.78 -3.17 17.78
N SER A 24 25.83 -2.97 18.60
CA SER A 24 26.23 -3.94 19.62
C SER A 24 25.18 -4.12 20.71
N GLY A 25 24.47 -3.05 21.09
CA GLY A 25 23.31 -3.14 21.98
C GLY A 25 22.24 -4.10 21.46
N GLY A 26 21.94 -4.06 20.16
CA GLY A 26 21.01 -5.00 19.53
C GLY A 26 21.49 -6.45 19.59
N PHE A 27 22.77 -6.71 19.31
CA PHE A 27 23.35 -8.05 19.42
C PHE A 27 23.45 -8.56 20.86
N ARG A 28 23.59 -7.65 21.83
CA ARG A 28 23.62 -8.00 23.25
C ARG A 28 22.27 -8.50 23.73
N VAL A 29 21.15 -7.97 23.20
CA VAL A 29 19.79 -8.42 23.55
C VAL A 29 19.54 -9.86 23.09
N SER A 30 20.09 -10.29 21.96
CA SER A 30 19.98 -11.66 21.48
C SER A 30 21.09 -12.59 21.97
N GLY A 31 22.06 -12.08 22.71
CA GLY A 31 23.20 -12.85 23.20
C GLY A 31 24.13 -13.33 22.09
N ILE A 32 24.10 -12.69 20.91
CA ILE A 32 24.98 -13.01 19.78
C ILE A 32 26.38 -12.42 20.01
N SER A 33 26.43 -11.16 20.49
CA SER A 33 27.70 -10.47 20.75
C SER A 33 27.60 -9.49 21.92
N PRO A 34 28.40 -9.68 22.99
CA PRO A 34 29.20 -10.89 23.27
C PRO A 34 28.30 -12.12 23.40
N PHE A 35 28.83 -13.30 23.06
CA PHE A 35 28.04 -14.52 23.08
C PHE A 35 27.56 -14.85 24.50
N ASN A 36 26.25 -15.02 24.67
CA ASN A 36 25.62 -15.45 25.91
C ASN A 36 24.46 -16.42 25.58
N GLY A 37 24.69 -17.71 25.78
CA GLY A 37 23.70 -18.76 25.53
C GLY A 37 22.56 -18.80 26.55
N ASP A 38 22.78 -18.24 27.74
CA ASP A 38 21.83 -18.26 28.85
C ASP A 38 20.94 -17.01 28.89
N ILE A 39 20.87 -16.26 27.79
CA ILE A 39 20.14 -15.00 27.74
C ILE A 39 18.62 -15.16 27.77
N PHE A 40 18.13 -16.30 27.31
CA PHE A 40 16.71 -16.63 27.29
C PHE A 40 16.40 -17.65 28.38
N THR A 41 15.35 -17.39 29.15
CA THR A 41 14.88 -18.37 30.16
C THR A 41 14.00 -19.43 29.51
N GLU A 42 13.90 -20.60 30.13
CA GLU A 42 13.04 -21.69 29.64
C GLU A 42 11.57 -21.25 29.42
N SER A 43 11.10 -20.30 30.23
CA SER A 43 9.76 -19.71 30.09
C SER A 43 9.54 -18.91 28.80
N GLU A 44 10.59 -18.36 28.19
CA GLU A 44 10.50 -17.64 26.90
C GLU A 44 10.44 -18.62 25.72
N PHE A 45 10.85 -19.87 25.93
CA PHE A 45 10.75 -20.94 24.95
C PHE A 45 9.39 -21.68 25.00
N ILE A 46 8.41 -21.27 25.83
CA ILE A 46 7.09 -21.93 25.97
C ILE A 46 6.41 -22.19 24.61
N ALA A 47 6.58 -21.28 23.64
CA ALA A 47 6.02 -21.43 22.31
C ALA A 47 6.68 -22.54 21.47
N LEU A 48 7.95 -22.88 21.74
CA LEU A 48 8.66 -23.98 21.09
C LEU A 48 8.12 -25.34 21.54
N TYR A 49 7.77 -25.50 22.83
CA TYR A 49 7.19 -26.73 23.38
C TYR A 49 5.82 -27.11 22.78
N VAL A 50 5.25 -26.28 21.90
CA VAL A 50 4.04 -26.63 21.14
C VAL A 50 4.33 -27.78 20.17
N THR A 51 5.55 -27.92 19.66
CA THR A 51 5.92 -29.02 18.75
C THR A 51 6.12 -30.35 19.46
N ASP A 52 6.48 -30.32 20.74
CA ASP A 52 6.72 -31.52 21.55
C ASP A 52 5.46 -32.02 22.26
N ARG A 53 4.31 -31.39 21.97
CA ARG A 53 3.02 -31.95 22.39
C ARG A 53 2.86 -33.29 21.70
N PRO A 54 2.72 -34.40 22.44
CA PRO A 54 2.38 -35.66 21.81
C PRO A 54 1.11 -35.42 21.00
N ASP A 55 1.08 -35.95 19.77
CA ASP A 55 -0.13 -35.91 18.95
C ASP A 55 -1.29 -36.30 19.84
N PRO A 56 -2.36 -35.48 19.93
CA PRO A 56 -3.46 -35.78 20.81
C PRO A 56 -3.97 -37.15 20.39
N ILE A 57 -3.70 -38.14 21.25
CA ILE A 57 -3.98 -39.55 21.00
C ILE A 57 -5.48 -39.59 20.80
N THR A 58 -5.89 -39.60 19.55
CA THR A 58 -7.25 -39.92 19.20
C THR A 58 -7.30 -41.43 19.41
N ASN A 59 -7.78 -41.84 20.59
CA ASN A 59 -8.37 -43.16 20.78
C ASN A 59 -9.51 -43.28 19.76
N LYS A 60 -9.16 -43.60 18.53
CA LYS A 60 -10.06 -43.90 17.43
C LYS A 60 -9.68 -45.26 16.91
N SER A 61 -10.11 -46.26 17.65
CA SER A 61 -10.43 -47.60 17.13
C SER A 61 -11.65 -47.52 16.20
N GLY A 62 -11.56 -46.67 15.17
CA GLY A 62 -12.56 -46.54 14.13
C GLY A 62 -11.84 -46.17 12.86
N ASN A 63 -11.81 -47.09 11.90
CA ASN A 63 -11.40 -46.85 10.52
C ASN A 63 -12.10 -45.58 10.01
N ILE A 64 -11.41 -44.44 10.05
CA ILE A 64 -11.86 -43.25 9.33
C ILE A 64 -11.35 -43.45 7.91
N ASP A 65 -12.25 -43.89 7.05
CA ASP A 65 -12.05 -43.96 5.62
C ASP A 65 -11.96 -42.53 5.07
N ILE A 66 -10.73 -41.98 5.02
CA ILE A 66 -10.42 -40.64 4.51
C ILE A 66 -10.43 -40.70 2.97
N ASP A 67 -11.60 -40.84 2.38
CA ASP A 67 -11.76 -40.68 0.94
C ASP A 67 -11.70 -39.18 0.60
N ALA A 68 -10.77 -38.77 -0.26
CA ALA A 68 -10.55 -37.37 -0.64
C ALA A 68 -11.83 -36.70 -1.21
N LYS A 69 -12.78 -37.51 -1.71
CA LYS A 69 -14.09 -37.08 -2.20
C LYS A 69 -15.06 -36.63 -1.09
N LYS A 70 -14.87 -37.08 0.16
CA LYS A 70 -15.68 -36.66 1.33
C LYS A 70 -15.23 -35.32 1.91
N LEU A 71 -14.01 -34.87 1.60
CA LEU A 71 -13.54 -33.54 2.00
C LEU A 71 -14.17 -32.50 1.08
N LYS A 72 -15.28 -31.90 1.52
CA LYS A 72 -15.91 -30.80 0.81
C LYS A 72 -14.92 -29.63 0.75
N PRO A 73 -14.50 -29.16 -0.44
CA PRO A 73 -13.56 -28.05 -0.52
C PRO A 73 -14.18 -26.83 0.15
N LEU A 74 -13.35 -26.13 0.94
CA LEU A 74 -13.75 -24.86 1.55
C LEU A 74 -14.25 -23.91 0.44
N PRO A 75 -15.32 -23.13 0.71
CA PRO A 75 -15.84 -22.20 -0.27
C PRO A 75 -14.73 -21.24 -0.70
N LYS A 76 -14.52 -21.12 -2.02
CA LYS A 76 -13.55 -20.16 -2.57
C LYS A 76 -13.95 -18.77 -2.09
N THR A 77 -12.97 -18.05 -1.55
CA THR A 77 -13.15 -16.66 -1.13
C THR A 77 -13.74 -15.83 -2.27
N SER A 78 -14.57 -14.83 -1.94
CA SER A 78 -15.11 -13.91 -2.94
C SER A 78 -14.00 -13.35 -3.84
N PRO A 79 -14.23 -13.16 -5.15
CA PRO A 79 -13.28 -12.51 -6.03
C PRO A 79 -12.81 -11.19 -5.44
N ARG A 80 -11.49 -10.97 -5.45
CA ARG A 80 -10.92 -9.71 -4.98
C ARG A 80 -11.52 -8.56 -5.78
N ASN A 81 -11.97 -7.51 -5.09
CA ASN A 81 -12.45 -6.29 -5.73
C ASN A 81 -11.37 -5.72 -6.68
N THR A 82 -11.61 -5.82 -7.98
CA THR A 82 -10.70 -5.37 -9.05
C THR A 82 -10.97 -3.94 -9.48
N ASN A 83 -11.66 -3.13 -8.66
CA ASN A 83 -11.94 -1.72 -8.95
C ASN A 83 -10.66 -0.87 -8.87
N THR A 84 -9.77 -1.13 -9.83
CA THR A 84 -8.53 -0.40 -10.12
C THR A 84 -8.77 0.51 -11.32
N ASN A 85 -10.01 0.97 -11.50
CA ASN A 85 -10.40 1.89 -12.57
C ASN A 85 -10.00 3.33 -12.21
N ASN A 86 -8.69 3.56 -12.07
CA ASN A 86 -8.09 4.88 -12.31
C ASN A 86 -6.55 4.88 -12.23
N ARG A 87 -5.92 3.79 -11.80
CA ARG A 87 -4.46 3.74 -11.72
C ARG A 87 -3.88 3.47 -13.10
N ARG A 88 -3.22 4.47 -13.69
CA ARG A 88 -2.48 4.31 -14.94
C ARG A 88 -1.43 3.20 -14.78
N LYS A 89 -1.52 2.17 -15.63
CA LYS A 89 -0.48 1.12 -15.73
C LYS A 89 0.82 1.75 -16.24
N ARG A 90 1.95 1.42 -15.63
CA ARG A 90 3.30 1.85 -16.04
C ARG A 90 4.21 0.63 -16.10
N ARG A 91 5.24 0.68 -16.95
CA ARG A 91 6.34 -0.31 -16.95
C ARG A 91 7.31 0.01 -15.81
N SER A 92 8.03 -0.99 -15.30
CA SER A 92 9.11 -0.79 -14.35
C SER A 92 10.16 0.13 -14.98
N ALA A 93 10.51 1.22 -14.32
CA ALA A 93 11.45 2.21 -14.84
C ALA A 93 12.47 2.57 -13.77
N ILE A 94 13.74 2.67 -14.18
CA ILE A 94 14.84 3.12 -13.34
C ILE A 94 14.75 4.64 -13.22
N LEU A 95 14.54 5.09 -12.00
CA LEU A 95 14.16 6.45 -11.64
C LEU A 95 15.30 7.47 -11.72
N THR A 96 16.52 6.99 -11.93
CA THR A 96 17.74 7.77 -12.10
C THR A 96 18.05 8.07 -13.58
N ASP A 97 17.35 7.46 -14.52
CA ASP A 97 17.59 7.71 -15.94
C ASP A 97 16.83 8.96 -16.41
N THR A 98 17.60 9.89 -16.98
CA THR A 98 17.20 11.24 -17.40
C THR A 98 16.00 11.35 -18.35
N PRO A 99 15.66 10.38 -19.24
CA PRO A 99 14.46 10.53 -20.07
C PRO A 99 13.14 10.25 -19.32
N VAL A 100 13.12 9.33 -18.35
CA VAL A 100 11.89 8.92 -17.64
C VAL A 100 11.43 9.99 -16.65
N LYS A 101 12.38 10.64 -15.96
CA LYS A 101 12.10 11.70 -14.98
C LYS A 101 11.37 12.90 -15.63
N GLY A 102 11.83 13.33 -16.80
CA GLY A 102 11.22 14.45 -17.54
C GLY A 102 9.80 14.16 -18.03
N GLU A 103 9.50 12.92 -18.41
CA GLU A 103 8.14 12.54 -18.82
C GLU A 103 7.17 12.51 -17.62
N LEU A 104 7.61 12.03 -16.46
CA LEU A 104 6.81 12.00 -15.23
C LEU A 104 6.44 13.40 -14.74
N GLU A 105 7.36 14.35 -14.82
CA GLU A 105 7.12 15.76 -14.47
C GLU A 105 6.11 16.41 -15.43
N ARG A 106 6.27 16.21 -16.74
CA ARG A 106 5.30 16.69 -17.76
C ARG A 106 3.90 16.11 -17.59
N GLN A 107 3.77 14.91 -17.03
CA GLN A 107 2.47 14.31 -16.69
C GLN A 107 1.88 14.89 -15.40
N LYS A 108 2.70 15.28 -14.41
CA LYS A 108 2.26 15.90 -13.15
C LYS A 108 1.80 17.35 -13.35
N HIS A 109 2.46 18.12 -14.21
CA HIS A 109 2.06 19.50 -14.49
C HIS A 109 0.91 19.53 -15.50
N PRO A 110 -0.30 20.02 -15.15
CA PRO A 110 -1.35 20.22 -16.12
C PRO A 110 -0.87 21.23 -17.17
N LYS A 111 -0.70 20.80 -18.42
CA LYS A 111 -0.34 21.68 -19.53
C LYS A 111 -1.26 22.91 -19.52
N LYS A 112 -0.69 24.12 -19.55
CA LYS A 112 -1.43 25.41 -19.54
C LYS A 112 -2.62 25.41 -20.52
N SER A 113 -2.49 24.70 -21.65
CA SER A 113 -3.55 24.50 -22.65
C SER A 113 -4.79 23.77 -22.12
N LYS A 114 -4.65 22.76 -21.26
CA LYS A 114 -5.80 22.05 -20.64
C LYS A 114 -6.55 22.95 -19.67
N ARG A 115 -5.82 23.70 -18.83
CA ARG A 115 -6.40 24.66 -17.88
C ARG A 115 -7.13 25.79 -18.61
N ARG A 116 -6.55 26.30 -19.71
CA ARG A 116 -7.19 27.30 -20.59
C ARG A 116 -8.46 26.76 -21.24
N LYS A 117 -8.42 25.54 -21.81
CA LYS A 117 -9.61 24.89 -22.40
C LYS A 117 -10.73 24.71 -21.37
N GLN A 118 -10.42 24.26 -20.15
CA GLN A 118 -11.40 24.05 -19.09
C GLN A 118 -12.03 25.36 -18.60
N MET A 119 -11.23 26.43 -18.51
CA MET A 119 -11.71 27.77 -18.17
C MET A 119 -12.64 28.33 -19.26
N LEU A 120 -12.28 28.14 -20.53
CA LEU A 120 -13.09 28.56 -21.68
C LEU A 120 -14.44 27.82 -21.72
N LEU A 121 -14.44 26.51 -21.47
CA LEU A 121 -15.64 25.69 -21.38
C LEU A 121 -16.58 26.16 -20.26
N ARG A 122 -16.03 26.47 -19.07
CA ARG A 122 -16.79 27.06 -17.95
C ARG A 122 -17.40 28.41 -18.30
N LYS A 123 -16.63 29.28 -18.97
CA LYS A 123 -17.10 30.61 -19.40
C LYS A 123 -18.25 30.50 -20.40
N MET A 124 -18.14 29.60 -21.38
CA MET A 124 -19.21 29.32 -22.35
C MET A 124 -20.49 28.82 -21.67
N PHE A 125 -20.36 27.90 -20.71
CA PHE A 125 -21.50 27.39 -19.96
C PHE A 125 -22.21 28.50 -19.17
N LEU A 126 -21.44 29.37 -18.50
CA LEU A 126 -21.98 30.49 -17.75
C LEU A 126 -22.72 31.49 -18.65
N MET A 127 -22.15 31.81 -19.83
CA MET A 127 -22.80 32.65 -20.84
C MET A 127 -24.12 32.03 -21.33
N LYS A 128 -24.15 30.72 -21.60
CA LYS A 128 -25.36 30.03 -22.03
C LYS A 128 -26.44 30.05 -20.94
N LYS A 129 -26.05 29.90 -19.67
CA LYS A 129 -26.96 30.00 -18.51
C LYS A 129 -27.54 31.41 -18.36
N MET A 130 -26.70 32.44 -18.47
CA MET A 130 -27.14 33.84 -18.42
C MET A 130 -28.13 34.18 -19.55
N ARG A 131 -27.85 33.75 -20.78
CA ARG A 131 -28.75 33.95 -21.92
C ARG A 131 -30.10 33.27 -21.72
N MET A 132 -30.12 32.05 -21.15
CA MET A 132 -31.38 31.38 -20.79
C MET A 132 -32.16 32.14 -19.72
N LEU A 133 -31.50 32.69 -18.70
CA LEU A 133 -32.15 33.49 -17.66
C LEU A 133 -32.76 34.77 -18.22
N LEU A 134 -32.01 35.50 -19.06
CA LEU A 134 -32.50 36.68 -19.76
C LEU A 134 -33.75 36.37 -20.60
N ASN A 135 -33.70 35.31 -21.42
CA ASN A 135 -34.85 34.87 -22.21
C ASN A 135 -36.04 34.39 -21.36
N LYS A 136 -35.82 34.03 -20.09
CA LYS A 136 -36.88 33.64 -19.15
C LYS A 136 -37.50 34.86 -18.45
N VAL A 137 -36.71 35.91 -18.22
CA VAL A 137 -37.18 37.20 -17.67
C VAL A 137 -37.98 37.98 -18.71
N SER A 138 -37.53 38.00 -19.96
CA SER A 138 -38.27 38.69 -21.05
C SER A 138 -39.66 38.09 -21.28
N ARG A 139 -39.77 36.75 -21.26
CA ARG A 139 -41.06 36.04 -21.39
C ARG A 139 -42.03 36.26 -20.23
N LYS A 140 -41.53 36.65 -19.06
CA LYS A 140 -42.37 36.99 -17.88
C LYS A 140 -42.83 38.45 -17.85
N LYS A 141 -42.37 39.30 -18.78
CA LYS A 141 -42.79 40.70 -18.90
C LYS A 141 -43.87 40.91 -19.96
N GLU A 142 -44.15 39.89 -20.76
CA GLU A 142 -45.16 39.91 -21.84
C GLU A 142 -46.45 39.15 -21.46
N GLU A 143 -46.53 38.64 -20.22
CA GLU A 143 -47.75 38.15 -19.54
C GLU A 143 -48.17 39.18 -18.48
#